data_AF-A0A2R7JYQ1-F1
#
_entry.id   AF-A0A2R7JYQ1-F1
#
_cell.length_a   1.000
_cell.length_b   1.000
_cell.length_c   1.000
_cell.angle_alpha   90.00
_cell.angle_beta   90.00
_cell.angle_gamma   90.00
#
_symmetry.space_group_name_H-M   'P 1'
#
loop_
_entity.id
_entity.type
_entity.pdbx_description
1 polymer ?
#
loop_
_entity_poly.entity_id
_entity_poly.type
_entity_poly.pdbx_seq_one_letter_code
_entity_poly.pdbx_strand_id
1 'polypeptide(L)'
;MKKLSTFFFILSSFLSFAQVKLNTKDLNNLIAISELYSRNTNARGSEFAKSIDSLRTTTLNPIVDALIEVGKGEKSILENKFLARPSNEQLYLWYVIREIHYNLVSKTKAKRPNMEIANEVLSQKIDARWLLDNYYYRIHGGIASLFNNADLSNFNIDIEKLGFKNLTEKSIFYFNMMDALVGGRFKVLQMLKKNDKILEFAEKLPKFNNQKYFYYKDFDFKDFNWVGYEESKSYSEVNIGNLYITLIAHYIATIQLKGKPEAQEIYSNSILHEPKYFKYSIAKADLEMLFEKNK
;
A
#
# COMPACT_ATOMS: atom_id res chain seq x y z
N MET A 1 -56.48 11.96 29.59
CA MET A 1 -55.51 12.30 28.51
C MET A 1 -54.28 12.94 29.15
N LYS A 2 -53.22 12.16 29.43
CA LYS A 2 -51.93 12.66 29.92
C LYS A 2 -50.96 12.65 28.74
N LYS A 3 -50.43 13.83 28.41
CA LYS A 3 -49.54 14.07 27.27
C LYS A 3 -48.21 13.34 27.49
N LEU A 4 -47.89 12.41 26.59
CA LEU A 4 -46.56 11.82 26.44
C LEU A 4 -45.67 12.87 25.75
N SER A 5 -44.78 13.50 26.50
CA SER A 5 -43.72 14.33 25.93
C SER A 5 -42.52 13.42 25.61
N THR A 6 -42.45 12.96 24.37
CA THR A 6 -41.33 12.17 23.86
C THR A 6 -40.11 13.08 23.73
N PHE A 7 -39.09 12.83 24.55
CA PHE A 7 -37.79 13.48 24.51
C PHE A 7 -37.02 12.98 23.28
N PHE A 8 -36.85 13.82 22.28
CA PHE A 8 -36.03 13.52 21.10
C PHE A 8 -34.56 13.78 21.48
N PHE A 9 -33.84 12.74 21.90
CA PHE A 9 -32.38 12.81 22.02
C PHE A 9 -31.79 12.80 20.60
N ILE A 10 -31.55 13.99 20.04
CA ILE A 10 -30.69 14.14 18.88
C ILE A 10 -29.27 13.85 19.35
N LEU A 11 -28.81 12.63 19.09
CA LEU A 11 -27.41 12.24 19.21
C LEU A 11 -26.64 12.93 18.08
N SER A 12 -26.35 14.22 18.23
CA SER A 12 -25.33 14.89 17.43
C SER A 12 -23.97 14.33 17.86
N SER A 13 -23.63 13.14 17.35
CA SER A 13 -22.25 12.71 17.27
C SER A 13 -21.54 13.67 16.31
N PHE A 14 -21.12 14.82 16.83
CA PHE A 14 -20.10 15.62 16.19
C PHE A 14 -18.92 14.67 16.02
N LEU A 15 -18.67 14.26 14.78
CA LEU A 15 -17.40 13.70 14.37
C LEU A 15 -16.39 14.84 14.56
N SER A 16 -15.93 15.03 15.80
CA SER A 16 -14.81 15.89 16.12
C SER A 16 -13.61 15.28 15.42
N PHE A 17 -13.33 15.78 14.21
CA PHE A 17 -12.06 15.56 13.56
C PHE A 17 -11.02 16.18 14.47
N ALA A 18 -10.30 15.35 15.22
CA ALA A 18 -9.14 15.80 15.97
C ALA A 18 -8.09 16.22 14.93
N GLN A 19 -7.92 17.53 14.75
CA GLN A 19 -6.76 18.07 14.05
C GLN A 19 -5.51 17.60 14.79
N VAL A 20 -4.51 17.10 14.06
CA VAL A 20 -3.28 16.62 14.66
C VAL A 20 -2.47 17.84 15.11
N LYS A 21 -2.51 18.13 16.41
CA LYS A 21 -1.78 19.25 17.00
C LYS A 21 -0.41 18.78 17.46
N LEU A 22 0.62 19.24 16.76
CA LEU A 22 2.01 19.03 17.16
C LEU A 22 2.51 20.22 17.97
N ASN A 23 3.38 19.96 18.95
CA ASN A 23 4.19 21.02 19.54
C ASN A 23 5.26 21.48 18.52
N THR A 24 5.88 22.64 18.77
CA THR A 24 6.87 23.24 17.86
C THR A 24 8.05 22.31 17.57
N LYS A 25 8.51 21.53 18.55
CA LYS A 25 9.63 20.59 18.36
C LYS A 25 9.25 19.45 17.43
N ASP A 26 8.09 18.81 17.66
CA ASP A 26 7.58 17.72 16.82
C ASP A 26 7.34 18.18 15.38
N LEU A 27 6.78 19.39 15.19
CA LEU A 27 6.54 19.95 13.87
C LEU A 27 7.86 20.20 13.11
N ASN A 28 8.84 20.84 13.76
CA ASN A 28 10.15 21.10 13.16
C ASN A 28 10.89 19.79 12.83
N ASN A 29 10.85 18.82 13.74
CA ASN A 29 11.48 17.52 13.53
C ASN A 29 10.80 16.74 12.40
N LEU A 30 9.47 16.79 12.28
CA LEU A 30 8.75 16.16 11.17
C LEU A 30 9.13 16.77 9.82
N ILE A 31 9.27 18.10 9.75
CA ILE A 31 9.75 18.79 8.54
C ILE A 31 11.18 18.33 8.20
N ALA A 32 12.08 18.29 9.18
CA ALA A 32 13.44 17.82 8.98
C ALA A 32 13.52 16.35 8.51
N ILE A 33 12.69 15.47 9.09
CA ILE A 33 12.53 14.08 8.62
C ILE A 33 12.10 14.06 7.15
N SER A 34 11.12 14.90 6.79
CA SER A 34 10.59 14.98 5.42
C SER A 34 11.65 15.43 4.40
N GLU A 35 12.48 16.39 4.78
CA GLU A 35 13.60 16.89 3.96
C GLU A 35 14.73 15.87 3.82
N LEU A 36 15.04 15.12 4.88
CA LEU A 36 15.99 14.00 4.82
C LEU A 36 15.47 12.89 3.90
N TYR A 37 14.22 12.45 4.11
CA TYR A 37 13.56 11.45 3.27
C TYR A 37 13.57 11.88 1.79
N SER A 38 13.31 13.15 1.49
CA SER A 38 13.27 13.65 0.11
C SER A 38 14.60 13.55 -0.64
N ARG A 39 15.71 13.55 0.09
CA ARG A 39 17.06 13.37 -0.48
C ARG A 39 17.46 11.90 -0.61
N ASN A 40 16.79 11.01 0.13
CA ASN A 40 17.07 9.58 0.16
C ASN A 40 15.79 8.79 0.44
N THR A 41 14.95 8.62 -0.59
CA THR A 41 13.63 7.99 -0.46
C THR A 41 13.68 6.51 -0.11
N ASN A 42 14.84 5.87 -0.30
CA ASN A 42 15.07 4.48 0.11
C ASN A 42 15.56 4.36 1.56
N ALA A 43 15.73 5.49 2.27
CA ALA A 43 16.18 5.54 3.66
C ALA A 43 17.53 4.81 3.94
N ARG A 44 18.39 4.64 2.92
CA ARG A 44 19.59 3.80 3.03
C ARG A 44 20.77 4.52 3.67
N GLY A 45 21.63 3.76 4.34
CA GLY A 45 22.94 4.22 4.79
C GLY A 45 22.96 4.72 6.24
N SER A 46 24.12 4.54 6.89
CA SER A 46 24.29 4.84 8.32
C SER A 46 24.14 6.31 8.67
N GLU A 47 24.49 7.21 7.74
CA GLU A 47 24.34 8.66 7.92
C GLU A 47 22.86 9.06 7.96
N PHE A 48 22.04 8.53 7.04
CA PHE A 48 20.60 8.73 7.06
C PHE A 48 19.99 8.21 8.36
N ALA A 49 20.33 6.98 8.76
CA ALA A 49 19.83 6.37 9.99
C ALA A 49 20.16 7.23 11.23
N LYS A 50 21.42 7.67 11.37
CA LYS A 50 21.84 8.56 12.48
C LYS A 50 21.10 9.90 12.45
N SER A 51 20.90 10.49 11.27
CA SER A 51 20.23 11.78 11.14
C SER A 51 18.76 11.68 11.54
N ILE A 52 18.06 10.64 11.08
CA ILE A 52 16.66 10.38 11.43
C ILE A 52 16.51 10.01 12.91
N ASP A 53 17.42 9.21 13.47
CA ASP A 53 17.43 8.84 14.89
C ASP A 53 17.59 10.07 15.82
N SER A 54 18.37 11.07 15.40
CA SER A 54 18.54 12.32 16.18
C SER A 54 17.26 13.17 16.29
N LEU A 55 16.26 12.92 15.45
CA LEU A 55 15.00 13.69 15.39
C LEU A 55 13.88 13.06 16.23
N ARG A 56 14.19 12.03 17.02
CA ARG A 56 13.21 11.32 17.86
C ARG A 56 12.49 12.22 18.85
N THR A 57 11.20 11.94 18.95
CA THR A 57 10.31 12.34 20.04
C THR A 57 9.31 11.21 20.25
N THR A 58 8.59 11.20 21.37
CA THR A 58 7.54 10.19 21.61
C THR A 58 6.55 10.11 20.44
N THR A 59 6.19 11.26 19.87
CA THR A 59 5.30 11.40 18.71
C THR A 59 5.90 10.81 17.43
N LEU A 60 7.20 11.04 17.20
CA LEU A 60 7.87 10.71 15.93
C LEU A 60 8.58 9.35 15.93
N ASN A 61 8.76 8.71 17.09
CA ASN A 61 9.39 7.39 17.21
C ASN A 61 8.88 6.36 16.18
N PRO A 62 7.56 6.21 15.95
CA PRO A 62 7.04 5.24 14.98
C PRO A 62 7.50 5.51 13.53
N ILE A 63 7.64 6.78 13.14
CA ILE A 63 8.14 7.17 11.81
C ILE A 63 9.63 6.88 11.70
N VAL A 64 10.40 7.32 12.72
CA VAL A 64 11.84 7.12 12.78
C VAL A 64 12.18 5.63 12.70
N ASP A 65 11.50 4.80 13.50
CA ASP A 65 11.70 3.36 13.53
C ASP A 65 11.41 2.71 12.18
N ALA A 66 10.29 3.09 11.55
CA ALA A 66 9.91 2.57 10.24
C ALA A 66 10.89 2.99 9.14
N LEU A 67 11.35 4.25 9.11
CA LEU A 67 12.32 4.71 8.11
C LEU A 67 13.68 4.01 8.27
N ILE A 68 14.15 3.85 9.51
CA ILE A 68 15.39 3.10 9.78
C ILE A 68 15.24 1.65 9.29
N GLU A 69 14.09 1.02 9.56
CA GLU A 69 13.84 -0.36 9.16
C GLU A 69 13.72 -0.52 7.63
N VAL A 70 13.08 0.44 6.96
CA VAL A 70 13.05 0.51 5.49
C VAL A 70 14.46 0.54 4.92
N GLY A 71 15.34 1.34 5.53
CA GLY A 71 16.74 1.48 5.14
C GLY A 71 17.57 0.20 5.26
N LYS A 72 17.26 -0.66 6.23
CA LYS A 72 17.88 -1.99 6.40
C LYS A 72 17.43 -2.95 5.31
N GLY A 73 16.12 -2.96 5.00
CA GLY A 73 15.55 -3.92 4.07
C GLY A 73 15.71 -5.38 4.53
N GLU A 74 15.61 -5.59 5.85
CA GLU A 74 15.75 -6.89 6.50
C GLU A 74 14.39 -7.44 6.94
N LYS A 75 14.35 -8.70 7.40
CA LYS A 75 13.10 -9.40 7.77
C LYS A 75 12.28 -8.67 8.84
N SER A 76 12.92 -7.86 9.69
CA SER A 76 12.25 -7.08 10.73
C SER A 76 11.26 -6.04 10.19
N ILE A 77 11.35 -5.62 8.90
CA ILE A 77 10.30 -4.79 8.28
C ILE A 77 8.94 -5.49 8.19
N LEU A 78 8.92 -6.82 8.29
CA LEU A 78 7.70 -7.64 8.29
C LEU A 78 7.12 -7.84 9.70
N GLU A 79 7.69 -7.22 10.73
CA GLU A 79 7.11 -7.25 12.07
C GLU A 79 5.75 -6.55 12.11
N ASN A 80 4.86 -7.04 12.98
CA ASN A 80 3.50 -6.53 13.12
C ASN A 80 3.44 -5.01 13.36
N LYS A 81 4.42 -4.43 14.04
CA LYS A 81 4.45 -2.97 14.30
C LYS A 81 4.59 -2.10 13.03
N PHE A 82 5.09 -2.67 11.92
CA PHE A 82 5.20 -1.99 10.63
C PHE A 82 4.12 -2.43 9.63
N LEU A 83 3.58 -3.64 9.76
CA LEU A 83 2.51 -4.13 8.89
C LEU A 83 1.11 -3.80 9.40
N ALA A 84 0.93 -3.60 10.70
CA ALA A 84 -0.36 -3.27 11.28
C ALA A 84 -0.80 -1.85 10.90
N ARG A 85 -2.12 -1.66 10.87
CA ARG A 85 -2.74 -0.38 10.59
C ARG A 85 -2.21 0.70 11.55
N PRO A 86 -1.55 1.76 11.04
CA PRO A 86 -1.11 2.86 11.88
C PRO A 86 -2.27 3.61 12.54
N SER A 87 -1.96 4.38 13.59
CA SER A 87 -2.92 5.30 14.17
C SER A 87 -3.30 6.38 13.15
N ASN A 88 -4.49 6.98 13.29
CA ASN A 88 -4.89 8.06 12.39
C ASN A 88 -3.89 9.23 12.43
N GLU A 89 -3.34 9.54 13.60
CA GLU A 89 -2.31 10.58 13.74
C GLU A 89 -1.06 10.23 12.93
N GLN A 90 -0.52 9.02 13.09
CA GLN A 90 0.64 8.55 12.32
C GLN A 90 0.39 8.65 10.81
N LEU A 91 -0.81 8.29 10.35
CA LEU A 91 -1.18 8.38 8.93
C LEU A 91 -1.10 9.83 8.40
N TYR A 92 -1.51 10.83 9.19
CA TYR A 92 -1.34 12.25 8.83
C TYR A 92 0.13 12.66 8.81
N LEU A 93 0.94 12.24 9.78
CA LEU A 93 2.36 12.58 9.84
C LEU A 93 3.12 12.02 8.62
N TRP A 94 2.82 10.79 8.20
CA TRP A 94 3.36 10.22 6.95
C TRP A 94 2.91 10.98 5.71
N TYR A 95 1.71 11.56 5.74
CA TYR A 95 1.20 12.36 4.63
C TYR A 95 1.89 13.74 4.56
N VAL A 96 2.30 14.33 5.69
CA VAL A 96 3.18 15.52 5.69
C VAL A 96 4.50 15.22 4.96
N ILE A 97 5.11 14.05 5.24
CA ILE A 97 6.33 13.61 4.54
C ILE A 97 6.10 13.53 3.03
N ARG A 98 4.96 13.00 2.58
CA ARG A 98 4.58 12.97 1.15
C ARG A 98 4.50 14.36 0.56
N GLU A 99 3.72 15.26 1.16
CA GLU A 99 3.49 16.59 0.56
C GLU A 99 4.76 17.43 0.50
N ILE A 100 5.57 17.41 1.56
CA ILE A 100 6.88 18.09 1.56
C ILE A 100 7.78 17.46 0.49
N HIS A 101 7.82 16.13 0.39
CA HIS A 101 8.59 15.47 -0.66
C HIS A 101 8.14 15.90 -2.05
N TYR A 102 6.83 15.92 -2.31
CA TYR A 102 6.28 16.31 -3.61
C TYR A 102 6.61 17.78 -3.94
N ASN A 103 6.52 18.67 -2.95
CA ASN A 103 6.92 20.06 -3.10
C ASN A 103 8.41 20.22 -3.44
N LEU A 104 9.28 19.41 -2.83
CA LEU A 104 10.73 19.50 -3.04
C LEU A 104 11.18 18.95 -4.40
N VAL A 105 10.52 17.90 -4.90
CA VAL A 105 10.91 17.20 -6.14
C VAL A 105 10.09 17.55 -7.37
N SER A 106 8.95 18.24 -7.22
CA SER A 106 8.14 18.67 -8.36
C SER A 106 8.95 19.58 -9.29
N LYS A 107 8.85 19.32 -10.60
CA LYS A 107 9.46 20.15 -11.65
C LYS A 107 8.50 21.21 -12.20
N THR A 108 7.22 21.11 -11.85
CA THR A 108 6.11 21.85 -12.49
C THR A 108 5.39 22.79 -11.53
N LYS A 109 5.44 22.54 -10.22
CA LYS A 109 4.79 23.37 -9.20
C LYS A 109 5.77 24.37 -8.57
N ALA A 110 5.27 25.56 -8.27
CA ALA A 110 6.03 26.54 -7.50
C ALA A 110 6.28 26.02 -6.08
N LYS A 111 7.53 26.11 -5.61
CA LYS A 111 7.91 25.64 -4.27
C LYS A 111 7.28 26.54 -3.21
N ARG A 112 6.63 25.92 -2.23
CA ARG A 112 6.07 26.57 -1.05
C ARG A 112 6.92 26.29 0.19
N PRO A 113 6.88 27.14 1.22
CA PRO A 113 7.53 26.85 2.49
C PRO A 113 7.02 25.54 3.11
N ASN A 114 7.93 24.66 3.54
CA ASN A 114 7.58 23.35 4.12
C ASN A 114 6.72 23.49 5.39
N MET A 115 6.91 24.57 6.16
CA MET A 115 6.10 24.89 7.33
C MET A 115 4.61 25.11 6.96
N GLU A 116 4.34 25.81 5.87
CA GLU A 116 2.95 26.04 5.42
C GLU A 116 2.30 24.74 4.99
N ILE A 117 3.03 23.91 4.24
CA ILE A 117 2.55 22.59 3.78
C ILE A 117 2.22 21.69 4.97
N ALA A 118 3.12 21.61 5.96
CA ALA A 118 2.89 20.78 7.14
C ALA A 118 1.64 21.22 7.90
N ASN A 119 1.46 22.53 8.14
CA ASN A 119 0.29 23.05 8.85
C ASN A 119 -1.01 22.87 8.06
N GLU A 120 -0.98 23.03 6.74
CA GLU A 120 -2.12 22.76 5.86
C GLU A 120 -2.55 21.28 5.96
N VAL A 121 -1.59 20.35 5.82
CA VAL A 121 -1.86 18.92 5.92
C VAL A 121 -2.44 18.52 7.28
N LEU A 122 -1.90 19.06 8.37
CA LEU A 122 -2.33 18.71 9.74
C LEU A 122 -3.69 19.32 10.11
N SER A 123 -4.14 20.36 9.41
CA SER A 123 -5.40 21.05 9.67
C SER A 123 -6.55 20.62 8.75
N GLN A 124 -6.24 20.09 7.57
CA GLN A 124 -7.23 19.67 6.57
C GLN A 124 -7.80 18.28 6.85
N LYS A 125 -9.02 18.04 6.36
CA LYS A 125 -9.62 16.70 6.35
C LYS A 125 -9.21 15.97 5.08
N ILE A 126 -8.41 14.91 5.22
CA ILE A 126 -7.94 14.08 4.11
C ILE A 126 -8.72 12.77 4.08
N ASP A 127 -8.95 12.24 2.88
CA ASP A 127 -9.48 10.90 2.72
C ASP A 127 -8.56 9.88 3.40
N ALA A 128 -9.08 9.15 4.40
CA ALA A 128 -8.31 8.18 5.16
C ALA A 128 -7.69 7.08 4.27
N ARG A 129 -8.28 6.81 3.10
CA ARG A 129 -7.77 5.85 2.13
C ARG A 129 -6.46 6.34 1.51
N TRP A 130 -6.33 7.64 1.22
CA TRP A 130 -5.09 8.22 0.73
C TRP A 130 -3.99 8.22 1.78
N LEU A 131 -4.36 8.48 3.03
CA LEU A 131 -3.40 8.47 4.13
C LEU A 131 -2.83 7.06 4.34
N LEU A 132 -3.68 6.04 4.32
CA LEU A 132 -3.28 4.64 4.49
C LEU A 132 -2.45 4.12 3.30
N ASP A 133 -2.91 4.41 2.08
CA ASP A 133 -2.19 4.04 0.86
C ASP A 133 -0.79 4.67 0.85
N ASN A 134 -0.69 5.96 1.19
CA ASN A 134 0.60 6.62 1.32
C ASN A 134 1.52 5.95 2.34
N TYR A 135 1.01 5.56 3.53
CA TYR A 135 1.85 4.88 4.51
C TYR A 135 2.52 3.62 3.94
N TYR A 136 1.72 2.72 3.36
CA TYR A 136 2.26 1.47 2.83
C TYR A 136 3.15 1.70 1.60
N TYR A 137 2.81 2.68 0.76
CA TYR A 137 3.67 3.11 -0.33
C TYR A 137 5.04 3.60 0.17
N ARG A 138 5.14 4.27 1.32
CA ARG A 138 6.44 4.76 1.82
C ARG A 138 7.31 3.67 2.43
N ILE A 139 6.73 2.63 3.02
CA ILE A 139 7.52 1.52 3.58
C ILE A 139 7.85 0.44 2.53
N HIS A 140 7.24 0.51 1.34
CA HIS A 140 7.34 -0.51 0.30
C HIS A 140 8.79 -0.81 -0.14
N GLY A 141 9.69 0.19 -0.08
CA GLY A 141 11.07 0.08 -0.56
C GLY A 141 11.90 -0.89 0.28
N GLY A 142 11.65 -0.94 1.59
CA GLY A 142 12.29 -1.89 2.49
C GLY A 142 11.84 -3.33 2.21
N ILE A 143 10.54 -3.50 1.97
CA ILE A 143 9.93 -4.80 1.63
C ILE A 143 10.44 -5.31 0.28
N ALA A 144 10.50 -4.43 -0.73
CA ALA A 144 11.04 -4.75 -2.04
C ALA A 144 12.54 -5.12 -1.96
N SER A 145 13.31 -4.38 -1.15
CA SER A 145 14.73 -4.64 -0.91
C SER A 145 14.95 -6.00 -0.25
N LEU A 146 14.17 -6.33 0.78
CA LEU A 146 14.17 -7.63 1.43
C LEU A 146 13.89 -8.75 0.42
N PHE A 147 12.81 -8.61 -0.36
CA PHE A 147 12.34 -9.66 -1.25
C PHE A 147 13.28 -9.94 -2.45
N ASN A 148 14.20 -9.02 -2.77
CA ASN A 148 15.25 -9.32 -3.75
C ASN A 148 16.15 -10.48 -3.31
N ASN A 149 16.34 -10.69 -2.00
CA ASN A 149 17.28 -11.66 -1.45
C ASN A 149 16.64 -12.71 -0.54
N ALA A 150 15.40 -12.50 -0.10
CA ALA A 150 14.72 -13.39 0.83
C ALA A 150 13.71 -14.33 0.13
N ASP A 151 13.58 -15.53 0.68
CA ASP A 151 12.46 -16.43 0.44
C ASP A 151 11.41 -16.22 1.54
N LEU A 152 10.21 -15.79 1.15
CA LEU A 152 9.09 -15.53 2.04
C LEU A 152 7.99 -16.61 1.94
N SER A 153 8.22 -17.72 1.22
CA SER A 153 7.24 -18.80 1.00
C SER A 153 6.64 -19.40 2.29
N ASN A 154 7.44 -19.39 3.36
CA ASN A 154 7.06 -19.85 4.69
C ASN A 154 6.50 -18.74 5.60
N PHE A 155 6.49 -17.49 5.13
CA PHE A 155 5.92 -16.37 5.86
C PHE A 155 4.43 -16.21 5.53
N ASN A 156 3.62 -16.03 6.58
CA ASN A 156 2.20 -15.78 6.44
C ASN A 156 1.84 -14.38 6.94
N ILE A 157 1.25 -13.58 6.05
CA ILE A 157 0.65 -12.29 6.39
C ILE A 157 -0.82 -12.54 6.74
N ASP A 158 -1.11 -12.53 8.05
CA ASP A 158 -2.47 -12.64 8.57
C ASP A 158 -3.13 -11.25 8.59
N ILE A 159 -3.71 -10.86 7.45
CA ILE A 159 -4.34 -9.54 7.24
C ILE A 159 -5.44 -9.28 8.27
N GLU A 160 -6.12 -10.34 8.73
CA GLU A 160 -7.20 -10.24 9.71
C GLU A 160 -6.70 -9.75 11.08
N LYS A 161 -5.40 -9.95 11.39
CA LYS A 161 -4.78 -9.54 12.65
C LYS A 161 -4.09 -8.18 12.61
N LEU A 162 -4.03 -7.54 11.44
CA LEU A 162 -3.32 -6.26 11.25
C LEU A 162 -4.15 -5.03 11.67
N GLY A 163 -5.36 -5.21 12.19
CA GLY A 163 -6.16 -4.11 12.76
C GLY A 163 -6.82 -3.17 11.73
N PHE A 164 -6.95 -3.61 10.47
CA PHE A 164 -7.69 -2.89 9.43
C PHE A 164 -9.18 -2.80 9.76
N LYS A 165 -9.77 -1.63 9.52
CA LYS A 165 -11.17 -1.33 9.92
C LYS A 165 -12.22 -1.95 9.00
N ASN A 166 -11.87 -2.16 7.75
CA ASN A 166 -12.81 -2.60 6.71
C ASN A 166 -12.06 -3.22 5.53
N LEU A 167 -12.84 -3.76 4.59
CA LEU A 167 -12.34 -4.35 3.36
C LEU A 167 -11.43 -3.41 2.58
N THR A 168 -11.82 -2.13 2.43
CA THR A 168 -11.02 -1.14 1.69
C THR A 168 -9.61 -1.02 2.24
N GLU A 169 -9.45 -0.92 3.56
CA GLU A 169 -8.12 -0.81 4.18
C GLU A 169 -7.29 -2.09 3.99
N LYS A 170 -7.92 -3.27 4.07
CA LYS A 170 -7.27 -4.56 3.79
C LYS A 170 -6.81 -4.65 2.33
N SER A 171 -7.65 -4.22 1.39
CA SER A 171 -7.31 -4.19 -0.04
C SER A 171 -6.18 -3.22 -0.32
N ILE A 172 -6.16 -2.03 0.30
CA ILE A 172 -5.06 -1.06 0.17
C ILE A 172 -3.73 -1.68 0.59
N PHE A 173 -3.70 -2.32 1.75
CA PHE A 173 -2.52 -3.03 2.23
C PHE A 173 -2.10 -4.14 1.28
N TYR A 174 -3.03 -5.01 0.87
CA TYR A 174 -2.74 -6.10 -0.05
C TYR A 174 -2.13 -5.61 -1.36
N PHE A 175 -2.69 -4.57 -1.98
CA PHE A 175 -2.16 -4.02 -3.23
C PHE A 175 -0.75 -3.43 -3.05
N ASN A 176 -0.50 -2.67 -1.98
CA ASN A 176 0.83 -2.13 -1.71
C ASN A 176 1.86 -3.25 -1.45
N MET A 177 1.48 -4.31 -0.74
CA MET A 177 2.34 -5.47 -0.54
C MET A 177 2.66 -6.18 -1.86
N MET A 178 1.66 -6.42 -2.70
CA MET A 178 1.85 -7.07 -3.99
C MET A 178 2.71 -6.22 -4.93
N ASP A 179 2.53 -4.89 -4.92
CA ASP A 179 3.37 -3.97 -5.69
C ASP A 179 4.83 -4.04 -5.23
N ALA A 180 5.07 -3.96 -3.92
CA ALA A 180 6.40 -4.06 -3.32
C ALA A 180 7.12 -5.38 -3.66
N LEU A 181 6.37 -6.49 -3.65
CA LEU A 181 6.93 -7.82 -3.87
C LEU A 181 7.15 -8.09 -5.36
N VAL A 182 6.14 -7.87 -6.22
CA VAL A 182 6.17 -8.36 -7.61
C VAL A 182 5.57 -7.42 -8.66
N GLY A 183 4.99 -6.28 -8.28
CA GLY A 183 4.22 -5.39 -9.18
C GLY A 183 4.92 -5.09 -10.51
N GLY A 184 5.94 -4.21 -10.49
CA GLY A 184 6.71 -3.89 -11.70
C GLY A 184 7.56 -5.05 -12.22
N ARG A 185 7.99 -5.96 -11.33
CA ARG A 185 8.95 -7.02 -11.67
C ARG A 185 8.35 -8.03 -12.65
N PHE A 186 7.12 -8.50 -12.41
CA PHE A 186 6.50 -9.51 -13.25
C PHE A 186 6.23 -8.99 -14.66
N LYS A 187 5.80 -7.72 -14.78
CA LYS A 187 5.65 -7.04 -16.07
C LYS A 187 6.95 -7.04 -16.87
N VAL A 188 8.06 -6.63 -16.26
CA VAL A 188 9.37 -6.58 -16.92
C VAL A 188 9.84 -7.97 -17.33
N LEU A 189 9.76 -8.96 -16.44
CA LEU A 189 10.16 -10.33 -16.74
C LEU A 189 9.32 -10.95 -17.86
N GLN A 190 8.02 -10.65 -17.90
CA GLN A 190 7.13 -11.12 -18.96
C GLN A 190 7.51 -10.51 -20.31
N MET A 191 7.80 -9.20 -20.36
CA MET A 191 8.29 -8.53 -21.58
C MET A 191 9.61 -9.13 -22.09
N LEU A 192 10.50 -9.52 -21.17
CA LEU A 192 11.77 -10.17 -21.47
C LEU A 192 11.64 -11.69 -21.71
N LYS A 193 10.41 -12.24 -21.66
CA LYS A 193 10.10 -13.67 -21.79
C LYS A 193 10.90 -14.56 -20.81
N LYS A 194 11.13 -14.06 -19.59
CA LYS A 194 11.84 -14.75 -18.50
C LYS A 194 10.86 -15.47 -17.56
N ASN A 195 10.14 -16.46 -18.11
CA ASN A 195 9.12 -17.19 -17.37
C ASN A 195 9.67 -18.00 -16.21
N ASP A 196 10.89 -18.54 -16.36
CA ASP A 196 11.63 -19.22 -15.30
C ASP A 196 11.79 -18.32 -14.07
N LYS A 197 12.15 -17.05 -14.29
CA LYS A 197 12.28 -16.05 -13.22
C LYS A 197 10.94 -15.66 -12.62
N ILE A 198 9.87 -15.56 -13.41
CA ILE A 198 8.53 -15.31 -12.88
C ILE A 198 8.14 -16.41 -11.89
N LEU A 199 8.34 -17.68 -12.25
CA LEU A 199 8.04 -18.80 -11.36
C LEU A 199 8.95 -18.81 -10.12
N GLU A 200 10.24 -18.53 -10.28
CA GLU A 200 11.18 -18.43 -9.15
C GLU A 200 10.71 -17.39 -8.11
N PHE A 201 10.29 -16.21 -8.56
CA PHE A 201 9.78 -15.19 -7.64
C PHE A 201 8.39 -15.54 -7.10
N ALA A 202 7.51 -16.14 -7.90
CA ALA A 202 6.19 -16.54 -7.45
C ALA A 202 6.25 -17.59 -6.32
N GLU A 203 7.22 -18.50 -6.38
CA GLU A 203 7.45 -19.52 -5.35
C GLU A 203 7.95 -18.93 -4.03
N LYS A 204 8.67 -17.80 -4.08
CA LYS A 204 9.19 -17.10 -2.90
C LYS A 204 8.16 -16.18 -2.23
N LEU A 205 6.99 -15.95 -2.83
CA LEU A 205 6.00 -15.02 -2.30
C LEU A 205 5.42 -15.50 -0.97
N PRO A 206 5.08 -14.58 -0.04
CA PRO A 206 4.40 -14.94 1.18
C PRO A 206 2.98 -15.41 0.93
N LYS A 207 2.44 -16.08 1.93
CA LYS A 207 1.03 -16.41 2.02
C LYS A 207 0.25 -15.24 2.61
N PHE A 208 -1.01 -15.14 2.24
CA PHE A 208 -1.98 -14.24 2.86
C PHE A 208 -3.08 -15.09 3.48
N ASN A 209 -3.33 -14.93 4.78
CA ASN A 209 -4.31 -15.73 5.53
C ASN A 209 -4.14 -17.25 5.30
N ASN A 210 -2.89 -17.72 5.29
CA ASN A 210 -2.42 -19.08 5.04
C ASN A 210 -2.65 -19.63 3.62
N GLN A 211 -3.08 -18.79 2.67
CA GLN A 211 -3.27 -19.16 1.27
C GLN A 211 -2.23 -18.50 0.37
N LYS A 212 -1.99 -19.08 -0.82
CA LYS A 212 -1.14 -18.45 -1.82
C LYS A 212 -1.71 -17.06 -2.16
N TYR A 213 -0.84 -16.10 -2.44
CA TYR A 213 -1.24 -14.69 -2.61
C TYR A 213 -2.42 -14.49 -3.58
N PHE A 214 -2.48 -15.28 -4.66
CA PHE A 214 -3.52 -15.15 -5.68
C PHE A 214 -4.92 -15.58 -5.23
N TYR A 215 -5.07 -16.20 -4.05
CA TYR A 215 -6.38 -16.52 -3.46
C TYR A 215 -7.09 -15.28 -2.88
N TYR A 216 -6.35 -14.20 -2.60
CA TYR A 216 -6.96 -12.98 -2.08
C TYR A 216 -7.70 -12.25 -3.22
N LYS A 217 -9.04 -12.32 -3.19
CA LYS A 217 -9.91 -11.85 -4.27
C LYS A 217 -11.04 -10.91 -3.85
N ASP A 218 -11.06 -10.51 -2.58
CA ASP A 218 -12.10 -9.61 -2.06
C ASP A 218 -11.68 -8.14 -2.28
N PHE A 219 -12.22 -7.55 -3.35
CA PHE A 219 -11.96 -6.17 -3.77
C PHE A 219 -13.27 -5.39 -3.98
N ASP A 220 -14.35 -5.76 -3.28
CA ASP A 220 -15.66 -5.10 -3.37
C ASP A 220 -15.76 -3.84 -2.50
N PHE A 221 -14.79 -2.93 -2.66
CA PHE A 221 -14.82 -1.62 -2.00
C PHE A 221 -15.33 -0.53 -2.95
N LYS A 222 -15.88 0.54 -2.36
CA LYS A 222 -16.24 1.75 -3.12
C LYS A 222 -14.97 2.42 -3.64
N ASP A 223 -14.87 2.51 -4.95
CA ASP A 223 -13.73 3.12 -5.65
C ASP A 223 -13.49 4.58 -5.21
N PHE A 224 -12.26 5.03 -5.43
CA PHE A 224 -11.79 6.37 -5.08
C PHE A 224 -10.63 6.78 -5.95
N ASN A 225 -10.19 8.02 -5.80
CA ASN A 225 -9.06 8.51 -6.56
C ASN A 225 -7.76 7.94 -6.01
N TRP A 226 -6.95 7.33 -6.87
CA TRP A 226 -5.52 7.21 -6.66
C TRP A 226 -4.85 8.54 -7.01
N VAL A 227 -4.04 9.07 -6.10
CA VAL A 227 -3.41 10.39 -6.23
C VAL A 227 -1.90 10.21 -6.44
N GLY A 228 -1.45 10.38 -7.68
CA GLY A 228 -0.05 10.39 -8.06
C GLY A 228 0.62 11.74 -7.80
N TYR A 229 1.82 11.93 -8.36
CA TYR A 229 2.55 13.21 -8.30
C TYR A 229 1.85 14.32 -9.11
N GLU A 230 1.36 13.97 -10.30
CA GLU A 230 0.84 14.93 -11.30
C GLU A 230 -0.51 14.54 -11.89
N GLU A 231 -1.04 13.36 -11.55
CA GLU A 231 -2.32 12.86 -12.07
C GLU A 231 -3.16 12.19 -10.98
N SER A 232 -4.46 12.09 -11.25
CA SER A 232 -5.43 11.36 -10.45
C SER A 232 -6.17 10.37 -11.34
N LYS A 233 -6.30 9.12 -10.90
CA LYS A 233 -6.95 8.02 -11.63
C LYS A 233 -7.89 7.23 -10.71
N SER A 234 -8.71 6.34 -11.25
CA SER A 234 -9.43 5.36 -10.41
C SER A 234 -8.42 4.47 -9.68
N TYR A 235 -8.60 4.32 -8.37
CA TYR A 235 -7.77 3.45 -7.56
C TYR A 235 -7.91 2.00 -7.98
N SER A 236 -9.13 1.57 -8.30
CA SER A 236 -9.40 0.24 -8.83
C SER A 236 -8.74 0.00 -10.19
N GLU A 237 -8.80 0.96 -11.12
CA GLU A 237 -8.14 0.83 -12.44
C GLU A 237 -6.62 0.64 -12.30
N VAL A 238 -5.98 1.42 -11.41
CA VAL A 238 -4.54 1.32 -11.18
C VAL A 238 -4.18 -0.01 -10.51
N ASN A 239 -4.79 -0.30 -9.36
CA ASN A 239 -4.31 -1.38 -8.49
C ASN A 239 -4.84 -2.76 -8.90
N ILE A 240 -6.11 -2.88 -9.30
CA ILE A 240 -6.65 -4.15 -9.82
C ILE A 240 -6.04 -4.44 -11.19
N GLY A 241 -5.82 -3.41 -12.02
CA GLY A 241 -5.10 -3.56 -13.30
C GLY A 241 -3.68 -4.09 -13.12
N ASN A 242 -2.91 -3.54 -12.17
CA ASN A 242 -1.57 -4.05 -11.84
C ASN A 242 -1.59 -5.49 -11.30
N LEU A 243 -2.61 -5.84 -10.50
CA LEU A 243 -2.79 -7.22 -10.04
C LEU A 243 -3.08 -8.17 -11.22
N TYR A 244 -3.91 -7.76 -12.19
CA TYR A 244 -4.12 -8.55 -13.42
C TYR A 244 -2.83 -8.81 -14.17
N ILE A 245 -1.98 -7.80 -14.37
CA ILE A 245 -0.69 -7.97 -15.04
C ILE A 245 0.15 -9.02 -14.31
N THR A 246 0.20 -8.96 -12.98
CA THR A 246 0.92 -9.92 -12.14
C THR A 246 0.35 -11.34 -12.29
N LEU A 247 -0.96 -11.51 -12.17
CA LEU A 247 -1.61 -12.82 -12.23
C LEU A 247 -1.54 -13.44 -13.63
N ILE A 248 -1.73 -12.65 -14.68
CA ILE A 248 -1.60 -13.10 -16.06
C ILE A 248 -0.16 -13.52 -16.36
N ALA A 249 0.84 -12.75 -15.90
CA ALA A 249 2.24 -13.13 -16.04
C ALA A 249 2.55 -14.47 -15.35
N HIS A 250 2.08 -14.67 -14.12
CA HIS A 250 2.24 -15.92 -13.39
C HIS A 250 1.52 -17.09 -14.08
N TYR A 251 0.28 -16.87 -14.53
CA TYR A 251 -0.50 -17.88 -15.26
C TYR A 251 0.21 -18.29 -16.56
N ILE A 252 0.68 -17.33 -17.37
CA ILE A 252 1.38 -17.58 -18.64
C ILE A 252 2.73 -18.31 -18.41
N ALA A 253 3.48 -17.92 -17.38
CA ALA A 253 4.70 -18.63 -17.04
C ALA A 253 4.41 -20.07 -16.61
N THR A 254 3.34 -20.29 -15.83
CA THR A 254 2.96 -21.62 -15.33
C THR A 254 2.48 -22.53 -16.45
N ILE A 255 1.60 -22.04 -17.34
CA ILE A 255 1.11 -22.84 -18.48
C ILE A 255 2.25 -23.26 -19.41
N GLN A 256 3.26 -22.41 -19.61
CA GLN A 256 4.38 -22.69 -20.51
C GLN A 256 5.43 -23.63 -19.93
N LEU A 257 5.65 -23.62 -18.60
CA LEU A 257 6.73 -24.38 -17.97
C LEU A 257 6.26 -25.57 -17.12
N LYS A 258 5.05 -25.51 -16.56
CA LYS A 258 4.48 -26.55 -15.68
C LYS A 258 3.28 -27.25 -16.30
N GLY A 259 2.50 -26.54 -17.12
CA GLY A 259 1.37 -27.09 -17.86
C GLY A 259 0.02 -26.55 -17.38
N LYS A 260 -1.04 -27.09 -17.99
CA LYS A 260 -2.42 -26.62 -17.79
C LYS A 260 -2.98 -26.92 -16.38
N PRO A 261 -2.77 -28.11 -15.79
CA PRO A 261 -3.31 -28.42 -14.46
C PRO A 261 -2.88 -27.42 -13.39
N GLU A 262 -1.60 -27.05 -13.37
CA GLU A 262 -1.01 -26.12 -12.41
C GLU A 262 -1.48 -24.68 -12.66
N ALA A 263 -1.56 -24.28 -13.94
CA ALA A 263 -2.05 -22.95 -14.31
C ALA A 263 -3.53 -22.76 -13.94
N GLN A 264 -4.32 -23.84 -13.99
CA GLN A 264 -5.74 -23.82 -13.62
C GLN A 264 -5.95 -23.44 -12.15
N GLU A 265 -5.04 -23.83 -11.25
CA GLU A 265 -5.09 -23.44 -9.84
C GLU A 265 -5.08 -21.91 -9.70
N ILE A 266 -4.20 -21.23 -10.44
CA ILE A 266 -4.10 -19.76 -10.42
C ILE A 266 -5.36 -19.14 -11.00
N TYR A 267 -5.83 -19.65 -12.14
CA TYR A 267 -7.03 -19.12 -12.80
C TYR A 267 -8.26 -19.22 -11.89
N SER A 268 -8.60 -20.43 -11.45
CA SER A 268 -9.85 -20.70 -10.72
C SER A 268 -9.90 -20.09 -9.32
N ASN A 269 -8.75 -19.82 -8.69
CA ASN A 269 -8.70 -19.30 -7.33
C ASN A 269 -8.39 -17.80 -7.26
N SER A 270 -8.23 -17.11 -8.38
CA SER A 270 -7.91 -15.68 -8.40
C SER A 270 -8.97 -14.85 -9.12
N ILE A 271 -8.77 -13.54 -9.18
CA ILE A 271 -9.64 -12.63 -9.93
C ILE A 271 -9.65 -12.89 -11.45
N LEU A 272 -8.76 -13.74 -11.97
CA LEU A 272 -8.80 -14.19 -13.36
C LEU A 272 -10.09 -14.95 -13.70
N HIS A 273 -10.77 -15.52 -12.71
CA HIS A 273 -12.04 -16.23 -12.87
C HIS A 273 -13.24 -15.49 -12.24
N GLU A 274 -13.12 -14.17 -12.02
CA GLU A 274 -14.15 -13.35 -11.37
C GLU A 274 -14.65 -12.25 -12.33
N PRO A 275 -15.74 -12.49 -13.11
CA PRO A 275 -16.17 -11.60 -14.20
C PRO A 275 -16.38 -10.13 -13.80
N LYS A 276 -16.82 -9.88 -12.56
CA LYS A 276 -17.04 -8.52 -12.03
C LYS A 276 -15.78 -7.65 -12.07
N TYR A 277 -14.59 -8.25 -12.06
CA TYR A 277 -13.31 -7.53 -12.10
C TYR A 277 -12.72 -7.41 -13.51
N PHE A 278 -13.24 -8.11 -14.53
CA PHE A 278 -12.62 -8.15 -15.87
C PHE A 278 -12.51 -6.77 -16.53
N LYS A 279 -13.38 -5.83 -16.18
CA LYS A 279 -13.33 -4.43 -16.64
C LYS A 279 -12.02 -3.70 -16.31
N TYR A 280 -11.23 -4.18 -15.36
CA TYR A 280 -9.93 -3.62 -14.99
C TYR A 280 -8.75 -4.30 -15.69
N SER A 281 -8.99 -5.34 -16.48
CA SER A 281 -7.95 -6.09 -17.18
C SER A 281 -7.78 -5.60 -18.61
N ILE A 282 -6.53 -5.51 -19.07
CA ILE A 282 -6.22 -5.31 -20.49
C ILE A 282 -6.61 -6.52 -21.35
N ALA A 283 -6.77 -7.70 -20.73
CA ALA A 283 -7.15 -8.95 -21.39
C ALA A 283 -8.64 -9.30 -21.16
N LYS A 284 -9.49 -8.29 -20.98
CA LYS A 284 -10.93 -8.46 -20.68
C LYS A 284 -11.61 -9.46 -21.62
N ALA A 285 -11.46 -9.28 -22.93
CA ALA A 285 -12.13 -10.13 -23.93
C ALA A 285 -11.68 -11.60 -23.84
N ASP A 286 -10.40 -11.85 -23.60
CA ASP A 286 -9.86 -13.20 -23.44
C ASP A 286 -10.36 -13.86 -22.15
N LEU A 287 -10.46 -13.09 -21.06
CA LEU A 287 -10.99 -13.56 -19.77
C LEU A 287 -12.49 -13.91 -19.88
N GLU A 288 -13.28 -13.07 -20.56
CA GLU A 288 -14.70 -13.34 -20.83
C GLU A 288 -14.86 -14.62 -21.66
N MET A 289 -14.09 -14.78 -22.73
CA MET A 289 -14.13 -15.99 -23.56
C MET A 289 -13.73 -17.25 -22.77
N LEU A 290 -12.69 -17.15 -21.93
CA LEU A 290 -12.22 -18.26 -21.11
C LEU A 290 -13.24 -18.63 -20.03
N PHE A 291 -13.91 -17.64 -19.43
CA PHE A 291 -14.96 -17.86 -18.44
C PHE A 291 -16.15 -18.61 -19.04
N GLU A 292 -16.68 -18.15 -20.18
CA GLU A 292 -17.82 -18.80 -20.84
C GLU A 292 -17.51 -20.24 -21.31
N LYS A 293 -16.26 -20.55 -21.67
CA LYS A 293 -15.84 -21.91 -22.04
C LYS A 293 -15.77 -22.89 -20.85
N ASN A 294 -15.67 -22.38 -19.63
CA ASN A 294 -15.53 -23.20 -18.41
C ASN A 294 -16.78 -23.17 -17.52
N LYS A 295 -17.88 -22.59 -18.01
CA LYS A 295 -19.20 -22.58 -17.38
C LYS A 295 -19.97 -23.83 -17.72
#